data_AF-A0A553ZS87-F1
#
_entry.id   AF-A0A553ZS87-F1
#
_cell.length_a   1.000
_cell.length_b   1.000
_cell.length_c   1.000
_cell.angle_alpha   90.00
_cell.angle_beta   90.00
_cell.angle_gamma   90.00
#
_symmetry.space_group_name_H-M   'P 1'
#
loop_
_entity.id
_entity.type
_entity.pdbx_description
1 polymer ?
#
loop_
_entity_poly.entity_id
_entity_poly.type
_entity_poly.pdbx_seq_one_letter_code
_entity_poly.pdbx_strand_id
1 'polypeptide(L)'
;YSHESLNYADSNPGKIKFTPGGVGRNIAQNLALLGNKAWLLSAVGSDFYSQSLLTQTNQSGVYVDKCLIVPGENTSSYLSLL
;
A
#
# COMPACT_ATOMS: atom_id res chain seq x y z
N TYR A 1 16.21 8.72 -0.88
CA TYR A 1 16.24 9.94 -0.01
C TYR A 1 17.26 9.80 1.11
N SER A 2 18.56 9.81 0.80
CA SER A 2 19.55 10.04 1.86
C SER A 2 19.45 11.49 2.34
N HIS A 3 19.81 11.73 3.60
CA HIS A 3 19.94 13.09 4.12
C HIS A 3 21.14 13.82 3.54
N GLU A 4 22.16 13.07 3.13
CA GLU A 4 23.45 13.58 2.68
C GLU A 4 23.87 12.92 1.36
N SER A 5 25.07 13.26 0.87
CA SER A 5 25.68 12.55 -0.26
C SER A 5 25.89 11.07 0.06
N LEU A 6 25.74 10.21 -0.95
CA LEU A 6 25.89 8.76 -0.76
C LEU A 6 27.33 8.40 -0.38
N ASN A 7 27.50 7.73 0.76
CA ASN A 7 28.71 7.01 1.11
C ASN A 7 28.57 5.56 0.64
N TYR A 8 29.39 5.16 -0.33
CA TYR A 8 29.32 3.82 -0.90
C TYR A 8 29.81 2.76 0.09
N ALA A 9 29.19 1.57 0.04
CA ALA A 9 29.44 0.47 0.97
C ALA A 9 29.15 0.78 2.46
N ASP A 10 28.36 1.83 2.72
CA ASP A 10 27.94 2.23 4.06
C ASP A 10 26.41 2.30 4.17
N SER A 11 25.89 2.33 5.41
CA SER A 11 24.49 2.64 5.69
C SER A 11 24.26 4.12 5.51
N ASN A 12 23.36 4.50 4.60
CA ASN A 12 23.05 5.89 4.30
C ASN A 12 21.73 6.29 4.98
N PRO A 13 21.74 7.02 6.11
CA PRO A 13 20.52 7.44 6.79
C PRO A 13 19.65 8.28 5.87
N GLY A 14 18.34 8.06 5.96
CA GLY A 14 17.40 8.67 5.03
C GLY A 14 15.96 8.54 5.49
N LYS A 15 15.06 8.97 4.60
CA LYS A 15 13.61 8.92 4.84
C LYS A 15 12.98 7.79 4.03
N ILE A 16 12.04 7.10 4.67
CA ILE A 16 11.17 6.11 4.02
C ILE A 16 9.77 6.70 3.95
N LYS A 17 9.12 6.54 2.80
CA LYS A 17 7.71 6.85 2.62
C LYS A 17 6.97 5.57 2.24
N PHE A 18 5.91 5.26 2.97
CA PHE A 18 5.00 4.17 2.65
C PHE A 18 3.74 4.75 2.03
N THR A 19 3.30 4.19 0.91
CA THR A 19 2.04 4.52 0.26
C THR A 19 1.38 3.23 -0.18
N PRO A 20 0.08 3.02 0.07
CA PRO A 20 -0.58 1.84 -0.47
C PRO A 20 -0.67 1.97 -1.99
N GLY A 21 -0.52 0.85 -2.69
CA GLY A 21 -0.39 0.82 -4.14
C GLY A 21 -1.18 -0.31 -4.78
N GLY A 22 -0.80 -0.67 -6.00
CA GLY A 22 -1.49 -1.65 -6.84
C GLY A 22 -2.43 -0.97 -7.84
N VAL A 23 -2.29 -1.33 -9.12
CA VAL A 23 -3.04 -0.70 -10.22
C VAL A 23 -4.55 -0.83 -10.00
N GLY A 24 -5.04 -2.03 -9.68
CA GLY A 24 -6.47 -2.26 -9.42
C GLY A 24 -7.01 -1.46 -8.23
N ARG A 25 -6.24 -1.38 -7.14
CA ARG A 25 -6.58 -0.57 -5.97
C ARG A 25 -6.66 0.91 -6.32
N ASN A 26 -5.72 1.43 -7.12
CA ASN A 26 -5.72 2.84 -7.55
C ASN A 26 -6.93 3.17 -8.43
N ILE A 27 -7.31 2.26 -9.32
CA ILE A 27 -8.53 2.40 -10.13
C ILE A 27 -9.76 2.43 -9.22
N ALA A 28 -9.90 1.48 -8.29
CA ALA A 28 -11.02 1.44 -7.36
C ALA A 28 -11.12 2.72 -6.51
N GLN A 29 -9.99 3.21 -5.99
CA GLN A 29 -9.92 4.48 -5.25
C GLN A 29 -10.43 5.65 -6.10
N ASN A 30 -9.97 5.78 -7.35
CA ASN A 30 -10.40 6.87 -8.22
C ASN A 30 -11.90 6.77 -8.57
N LEU A 31 -12.42 5.56 -8.79
CA LEU A 31 -13.86 5.35 -9.01
C LEU A 31 -14.68 5.81 -7.80
N ALA A 32 -14.23 5.47 -6.58
CA ALA A 32 -14.88 5.91 -5.35
C ALA A 32 -14.82 7.43 -5.16
N LEU A 33 -13.68 8.06 -5.44
CA LEU A 33 -13.53 9.52 -5.41
C LEU A 33 -14.40 10.25 -6.45
N LEU A 34 -14.71 9.59 -7.58
CA LEU A 34 -15.65 10.08 -8.59
C LEU A 34 -17.13 9.82 -8.22
N GLY A 35 -17.42 9.31 -7.02
CA GLY A 35 -18.77 9.06 -6.52
C GLY A 35 -19.38 7.71 -6.94
N ASN A 36 -18.59 6.82 -7.56
CA ASN A 36 -19.06 5.49 -7.95
C ASN A 36 -18.85 4.47 -6.82
N LYS A 37 -19.72 3.47 -6.74
CA LYS A 37 -19.49 2.33 -5.84
C LYS A 37 -18.40 1.44 -6.44
N ALA A 38 -17.35 1.18 -5.67
CA ALA A 38 -16.24 0.31 -6.07
C ALA A 38 -15.91 -0.71 -4.96
N TRP A 39 -15.77 -1.97 -5.35
CA TRP A 39 -15.26 -3.03 -4.48
C TRP A 39 -13.85 -3.41 -4.94
N LEU A 40 -12.94 -3.57 -3.99
CA LEU A 40 -11.64 -4.18 -4.25
C LEU A 40 -11.70 -5.65 -3.87
N LEU A 41 -11.47 -6.52 -4.86
CA LEU A 41 -11.25 -7.95 -4.64
C LEU A 41 -9.74 -8.21 -4.80
N SER A 42 -9.09 -8.60 -3.71
CA SER A 42 -7.65 -8.85 -3.65
C SER A 42 -7.32 -9.83 -2.52
N ALA A 43 -6.07 -10.28 -2.47
CA ALA A 43 -5.50 -10.92 -1.30
C ALA A 43 -4.47 -9.99 -0.63
N VAL A 44 -4.40 -10.01 0.69
CA VAL A 44 -3.38 -9.33 1.51
C VAL A 44 -2.91 -10.27 2.61
N GLY A 45 -1.73 -10.00 3.17
CA GLY A 45 -1.23 -10.76 4.32
C GLY A 45 -1.94 -10.40 5.62
N SER A 46 -1.53 -11.03 6.73
CA SER A 46 -2.01 -10.72 8.08
C SER A 46 -1.06 -9.80 8.85
N ASP A 47 -0.36 -8.92 8.14
CA ASP A 47 0.66 -8.02 8.69
C ASP A 47 0.14 -6.59 8.92
N PHE A 48 0.98 -5.73 9.51
CA PHE A 48 0.63 -4.32 9.73
C PHE A 48 0.31 -3.57 8.43
N TYR A 49 0.98 -3.94 7.33
CA TYR A 49 0.79 -3.30 6.04
C TYR A 49 -0.59 -3.58 5.44
N SER A 50 -1.14 -4.78 5.64
CA SER A 50 -2.51 -5.09 5.19
C SER A 50 -3.53 -4.20 5.88
N GLN A 51 -3.42 -4.05 7.20
CA GLN A 51 -4.34 -3.22 7.98
C GLN A 51 -4.29 -1.76 7.49
N SER A 52 -3.09 -1.21 7.29
CA SER A 52 -2.90 0.14 6.78
C SER A 52 -3.44 0.32 5.36
N LEU A 53 -3.18 -0.64 4.46
CA LEU A 53 -3.66 -0.62 3.07
C LEU A 53 -5.18 -0.68 3.01
N LEU A 54 -5.81 -1.61 3.72
CA LEU A 54 -7.26 -1.78 3.73
C LEU A 54 -7.96 -0.58 4.36
N THR A 55 -7.43 -0.05 5.46
CA THR A 55 -7.98 1.14 6.14
C THR A 55 -7.95 2.36 5.22
N GLN A 56 -6.80 2.68 4.63
CA GLN A 56 -6.66 3.85 3.75
C GLN A 56 -7.51 3.70 2.47
N THR A 57 -7.59 2.49 1.93
CA THR A 57 -8.43 2.21 0.75
C THR A 57 -9.91 2.38 1.10
N ASN A 58 -10.35 1.88 2.26
CA ASN A 58 -11.72 2.04 2.72
C ASN A 58 -12.10 3.50 3.01
N GLN A 59 -11.18 4.29 3.59
CA GLN A 59 -11.36 5.72 3.81
C GLN A 59 -11.60 6.51 2.51
N SER A 60 -11.15 6.00 1.36
CA SER A 60 -11.43 6.60 0.05
C SER A 60 -12.82 6.27 -0.53
N GLY A 61 -13.63 5.49 0.19
CA GLY A 61 -14.98 5.06 -0.23
C GLY A 61 -15.02 3.70 -0.92
N VAL A 62 -13.90 2.98 -0.99
CA VAL A 62 -13.83 1.63 -1.57
C VAL A 62 -14.27 0.57 -0.57
N TYR A 63 -15.14 -0.33 -0.99
CA TYR A 63 -15.51 -1.49 -0.19
C TYR A 63 -14.39 -2.55 -0.27
N VAL A 64 -13.89 -2.96 0.90
CA VAL A 64 -12.76 -3.89 1.02
C VAL A 64 -13.13 -5.18 1.77
N ASP A 65 -14.41 -5.37 2.09
CA ASP A 65 -14.93 -6.54 2.79
C ASP A 65 -14.77 -7.86 2.01
N LYS A 66 -14.39 -7.78 0.73
CA LYS A 66 -14.12 -8.92 -0.14
C LYS A 66 -12.62 -9.21 -0.33
N CYS A 67 -11.75 -8.49 0.37
CA CYS A 67 -10.33 -8.82 0.39
C CYS A 67 -10.10 -10.05 1.27
N LEU A 68 -9.38 -11.05 0.73
CA LEU A 68 -8.90 -12.20 1.49
C LEU A 68 -7.71 -11.78 2.35
N ILE A 69 -7.77 -12.03 3.64
CA ILE A 69 -6.61 -11.95 4.54
C ILE A 69 -6.01 -13.35 4.63
N VAL A 70 -4.76 -13.51 4.20
CA VAL A 70 -4.04 -14.78 4.22
C VAL A 70 -3.22 -14.88 5.51
N PRO A 71 -3.58 -15.78 6.45
CA PRO A 71 -2.90 -15.87 7.75
C PRO A 71 -1.44 -16.30 7.59
N GLY A 72 -0.53 -15.64 8.31
CA GLY A 72 0.89 -15.97 8.34
C GLY A 72 1.69 -15.42 7.15
N GLU A 73 1.03 -14.81 6.17
CA GLU A 73 1.68 -14.22 4.99
C GLU A 73 1.85 -12.71 5.14
N ASN A 74 2.78 -12.16 4.35
CA ASN A 74 3.03 -10.72 4.26
C ASN A 74 2.30 -10.09 3.07
N THR A 75 1.91 -8.83 3.23
CA THR A 75 1.33 -8.02 2.15
C THR A 75 2.41 -7.66 1.14
N SER A 76 2.06 -7.80 -0.15
CA SER A 76 2.94 -7.44 -1.25
C SER A 76 3.44 -6.00 -1.10
N SER A 77 4.77 -5.85 -1.23
CA SER A 77 5.46 -4.58 -1.04
C SER A 77 6.46 -4.37 -2.18
N TYR A 78 6.53 -3.14 -2.67
CA TYR A 78 7.51 -2.72 -3.68
C TYR A 78 8.40 -1.62 -3.08
N LEU A 79 9.71 -1.87 -3.05
CA LEU A 79 10.70 -0.92 -2.55
C LEU A 79 11.47 -0.33 -3.72
N SER A 80 11.51 1.00 -3.79
CA SER A 80 12.36 1.75 -4.72
C SER A 80 13.33 2.61 -3.92
N LEU A 81 14.57 2.67 -4.38
CA LEU A 81 15.58 3.62 -3.91
C LEU A 81 15.80 4.65 -5.01
N LEU A 82 15.72 5.93 -4.62
CA LEU A 82 15.97 7.12 -5.44
C LEU A 82 17.13 7.89 -4.84
#